data_AF-A0A962R917-F1
#
_entry.id   AF-A0A962R917-F1
#
_cell.length_a   1.000
_cell.length_b   1.000
_cell.length_c   1.000
_cell.angle_alpha   90.00
_cell.angle_beta   90.00
_cell.angle_gamma   90.00
#
_symmetry.space_group_name_H-M   'P 1'
#
loop_
_entity.id
_entity.type
_entity.pdbx_description
1 polymer ?
#
loop_
_entity_poly.entity_id
_entity_poly.type
_entity_poly.pdbx_seq_one_letter_code
_entity_poly.pdbx_strand_id
1 'polypeptide(L)'
;SRIVPFMAVFYVGAALIVLIMNITAIPDALWTIVNLALNPTAVGGGAIGAAMQYGVARGVFSNESGLGSAPMAHAAARTTEPVREGLVAMLGPFIDTIIICTMTALVIVISGAWGEARPEDLKGAALSAHAFSHMLGGAGAWVVGFGLIFFAYSTIIAWSYYGDRSAEYLFGEKAVLPYRIVYTVLVVVGASVPLELVWNFADIANIFMAAPNLISLILLAGLVSKLTDDYFEQKRDQAS
;
A
#
# COMPACT_ATOMS: atom_id res chain seq x y z
N SER A 1 -1.40 1.04 -18.02
CA SER A 1 -2.21 2.21 -17.62
C SER A 1 -3.71 1.88 -17.44
N ARG A 2 -4.39 1.09 -18.30
CA ARG A 2 -5.84 0.84 -18.14
C ARG A 2 -6.27 -0.10 -17.00
N ILE A 3 -5.37 -0.95 -16.52
CA ILE A 3 -5.68 -1.98 -15.50
C ILE A 3 -5.91 -1.34 -14.12
N VAL A 4 -5.06 -0.39 -13.72
CA VAL A 4 -5.08 0.24 -12.38
C VAL A 4 -6.37 1.03 -12.12
N PRO A 5 -6.87 1.89 -13.02
CA PRO A 5 -8.14 2.57 -12.82
C PRO A 5 -9.33 1.60 -12.76
N PHE A 6 -9.31 0.54 -13.59
CA PHE A 6 -10.38 -0.45 -13.60
C PHE A 6 -10.45 -1.22 -12.27
N MET A 7 -9.32 -1.74 -11.78
CA MET A 7 -9.29 -2.51 -10.53
C MET A 7 -9.66 -1.63 -9.32
N ALA A 8 -9.22 -0.36 -9.31
CA ALA A 8 -9.55 0.59 -8.26
C ALA A 8 -11.06 0.88 -8.25
N VAL A 9 -11.65 1.24 -9.39
CA VAL A 9 -13.10 1.53 -9.49
C VAL A 9 -13.94 0.31 -9.12
N PHE A 10 -13.55 -0.88 -9.57
CA PHE A 10 -14.28 -2.12 -9.27
C PHE A 10 -14.25 -2.43 -7.76
N TYR A 11 -13.07 -2.42 -7.15
CA TYR A 11 -12.91 -2.75 -5.72
C TYR A 11 -13.52 -1.67 -4.81
N VAL A 12 -13.22 -0.39 -5.08
CA VAL A 12 -13.77 0.76 -4.35
C VAL A 12 -15.30 0.81 -4.52
N GLY A 13 -15.82 0.54 -5.72
CA GLY A 13 -17.26 0.49 -5.96
C GLY A 13 -17.97 -0.54 -5.08
N ALA A 14 -17.44 -1.76 -5.00
CA ALA A 14 -18.01 -2.80 -4.15
C ALA A 14 -17.89 -2.46 -2.65
N ALA A 15 -16.75 -1.91 -2.22
CA ALA A 15 -16.57 -1.46 -0.85
C ALA A 15 -17.54 -0.32 -0.50
N LEU A 16 -17.73 0.66 -1.40
CA LEU A 16 -18.72 1.74 -1.23
C LEU A 16 -20.14 1.19 -1.11
N ILE A 17 -20.52 0.19 -1.89
CA ILE A 17 -21.84 -0.45 -1.77
C ILE A 17 -22.04 -0.98 -0.35
N VAL A 18 -21.06 -1.74 0.18
CA VAL A 18 -21.12 -2.25 1.56
C VAL A 18 -21.25 -1.11 2.58
N LEU A 19 -20.42 -0.07 2.45
CA LEU A 19 -20.39 1.05 3.38
C LEU A 19 -21.70 1.86 3.33
N ILE A 20 -22.27 2.09 2.15
CA ILE A 20 -23.55 2.80 2.00
C ILE A 20 -24.70 1.97 2.59
N MET A 21 -24.72 0.66 2.37
CA MET A 21 -25.70 -0.24 2.98
C MET A 21 -25.64 -0.26 4.51
N ASN A 22 -24.48 0.09 5.09
CA ASN A 22 -24.20 0.07 6.52
C ASN A 22 -23.76 1.44 7.04
N ILE A 23 -24.29 2.51 6.46
CA ILE A 23 -23.79 3.88 6.69
C ILE A 23 -23.85 4.29 8.17
N THR A 24 -24.83 3.78 8.91
CA THR A 24 -25.00 4.02 10.35
C THR A 24 -23.93 3.35 11.21
N ALA A 25 -23.28 2.29 10.73
CA ALA A 25 -22.24 1.56 11.44
C ALA A 25 -20.84 2.15 11.22
N ILE A 26 -20.66 3.05 10.25
CA ILE A 26 -19.36 3.65 9.94
C ILE A 26 -18.77 4.42 11.12
N PRO A 27 -19.53 5.31 11.82
CA PRO A 27 -18.99 6.05 12.95
C PRO A 27 -18.50 5.12 14.08
N ASP A 28 -19.27 4.08 14.39
CA ASP A 28 -18.93 3.09 15.42
C ASP A 28 -17.70 2.26 15.03
N ALA A 29 -17.57 1.88 13.76
CA ALA A 29 -16.41 1.17 13.24
C ALA A 29 -15.13 2.02 13.34
N LEU A 30 -15.20 3.30 12.95
CA LEU A 30 -14.08 4.23 13.10
C LEU A 30 -13.71 4.43 14.56
N TRP A 31 -14.71 4.61 15.44
CA TRP A 31 -14.48 4.75 16.86
C TRP A 31 -13.83 3.51 17.45
N THR A 32 -14.25 2.32 17.03
CA THR A 32 -13.66 1.05 17.46
C THR A 32 -12.18 0.97 17.09
N ILE A 33 -11.83 1.31 15.84
CA ILE A 33 -10.44 1.31 15.37
C ILE A 33 -9.59 2.27 16.22
N VAL A 34 -10.04 3.52 16.40
CA VAL A 34 -9.30 4.54 17.15
C VAL A 34 -9.17 4.18 18.63
N ASN A 35 -10.26 3.73 19.25
CA ASN A 35 -10.28 3.36 20.67
C ASN A 35 -9.35 2.16 20.93
N LEU A 36 -9.38 1.12 20.11
CA LEU A 36 -8.47 -0.02 20.27
C LEU A 36 -7.01 0.33 20.02
N ALA A 37 -6.74 1.26 19.08
CA ALA A 37 -5.39 1.68 18.76
C ALA A 37 -4.78 2.62 19.82
N LEU A 38 -5.59 3.38 20.55
CA LEU A 38 -5.09 4.47 21.41
C LEU A 38 -5.46 4.35 22.89
N ASN A 39 -6.36 3.44 23.29
CA ASN A 39 -6.83 3.35 24.66
C ASN A 39 -6.16 2.20 25.44
N PRO A 40 -5.18 2.46 26.33
CA PRO A 40 -4.44 1.41 27.02
C PRO A 40 -5.32 0.57 27.94
N THR A 41 -6.47 1.10 28.37
CA THR A 41 -7.42 0.37 29.23
C THR A 41 -8.25 -0.64 28.45
N ALA A 42 -8.37 -0.50 27.12
CA ALA A 42 -9.16 -1.40 26.29
C ALA A 42 -8.43 -2.72 25.98
N VAL A 43 -7.10 -2.70 25.84
CA VAL A 43 -6.32 -3.87 25.38
C VAL A 43 -4.99 -4.06 26.13
N GLY A 44 -4.63 -3.15 27.04
CA GLY A 44 -3.32 -3.10 27.68
C GLY A 44 -2.27 -2.36 26.83
N GLY A 45 -1.34 -1.65 27.48
CA GLY A 45 -0.33 -0.84 26.79
C GLY A 45 0.59 -1.64 25.84
N GLY A 46 0.89 -2.90 26.16
CA GLY A 46 1.67 -3.79 25.29
C GLY A 46 0.97 -4.16 23.99
N ALA A 47 -0.36 -4.33 24.02
CA ALA A 47 -1.15 -4.62 22.84
C ALA A 47 -1.24 -3.41 21.90
N ILE A 48 -1.31 -2.19 22.44
CA ILE A 48 -1.24 -0.96 21.65
C ILE A 48 0.09 -0.86 20.90
N GLY A 49 1.21 -1.09 21.59
CA GLY A 49 2.53 -1.08 20.97
C GLY A 49 2.61 -2.07 19.80
N ALA A 50 2.11 -3.29 20.00
CA ALA A 50 2.06 -4.30 18.95
C ALA A 50 1.14 -3.90 17.78
N ALA A 51 -0.06 -3.35 18.06
CA ALA A 51 -0.99 -2.89 17.03
C ALA A 51 -0.42 -1.73 16.21
N MET A 52 0.23 -0.75 16.85
CA MET A 52 0.90 0.34 16.17
C MET A 52 2.08 -0.16 15.34
N GLN A 53 2.94 -1.02 15.90
CA GLN A 53 4.07 -1.59 15.17
C GLN A 53 3.59 -2.35 13.92
N TYR A 54 2.57 -3.20 14.07
CA TYR A 54 2.01 -3.96 12.95
C TYR A 54 1.35 -3.04 11.92
N GLY A 55 0.58 -2.04 12.38
CA GLY A 55 -0.08 -1.06 11.52
C GLY A 55 0.93 -0.22 10.72
N VAL A 56 2.00 0.25 11.35
CA VAL A 56 3.07 0.99 10.67
C VAL A 56 3.81 0.09 9.68
N ALA A 57 4.20 -1.13 10.08
CA ALA A 57 4.90 -2.06 9.21
C ALA A 57 4.08 -2.42 7.96
N ARG A 58 2.79 -2.77 8.14
CA ARG A 58 1.90 -3.08 7.01
C ARG A 58 1.54 -1.84 6.19
N GLY A 59 1.39 -0.68 6.84
CA GLY A 59 1.11 0.59 6.17
C GLY A 59 2.25 1.03 5.24
N VAL A 60 3.49 0.99 5.73
CA VAL A 60 4.69 1.26 4.92
C VAL A 60 4.84 0.24 3.80
N PHE A 61 4.51 -1.03 4.05
CA PHE A 61 4.51 -2.06 3.00
C PHE A 61 3.48 -1.76 1.89
N SER A 62 2.31 -1.20 2.24
CA SER A 62 1.24 -0.89 1.27
C SER A 62 1.56 0.32 0.40
N ASN A 63 1.93 1.45 1.03
CA ASN A 63 2.13 2.71 0.33
C ASN A 63 3.58 3.02 -0.05
N GLU A 64 4.52 2.17 0.34
CA GLU A 64 5.96 2.30 0.06
C GLU A 64 6.59 3.60 0.59
N SER A 65 5.95 4.25 1.58
CA SER A 65 6.42 5.52 2.12
C SER A 65 7.79 5.36 2.78
N GLY A 66 8.75 6.17 2.33
CA GLY A 66 10.11 6.15 2.88
C GLY A 66 11.01 5.04 2.35
N LEU A 67 10.50 4.11 1.51
CA LEU A 67 11.30 3.02 0.94
C LEU A 67 12.20 3.47 -0.22
N GLY A 68 11.84 4.55 -0.91
CA GLY A 68 12.59 5.08 -2.06
C GLY A 68 12.35 4.34 -3.39
N SER A 69 11.45 3.36 -3.42
CA SER A 69 11.06 2.60 -4.61
C SER A 69 10.15 3.38 -5.56
N ALA A 70 9.07 3.98 -5.05
CA ALA A 70 8.09 4.72 -5.86
C ALA A 70 8.71 5.82 -6.76
N PRO A 71 9.69 6.64 -6.29
CA PRO A 71 10.39 7.60 -7.13
C PRO A 71 11.04 7.01 -8.39
N MET A 72 11.38 5.71 -8.41
CA MET A 72 11.98 5.06 -9.58
C MET A 72 11.01 4.96 -10.78
N ALA A 73 9.71 4.77 -10.50
CA ALA A 73 8.67 4.85 -11.53
C ALA A 73 8.45 6.31 -11.98
N HIS A 74 8.36 7.23 -11.03
CA HIS A 74 8.13 8.65 -11.31
C HIS A 74 9.30 9.31 -12.05
N ALA A 75 10.52 8.84 -11.85
CA ALA A 75 11.70 9.29 -12.61
C ALA A 75 11.62 8.92 -14.11
N ALA A 76 10.82 7.93 -14.48
CA ALA A 76 10.57 7.59 -15.89
C ALA A 76 9.43 8.39 -16.52
N ALA A 77 8.70 9.19 -15.73
CA ALA A 77 7.66 10.06 -16.24
C ALA A 77 8.25 11.17 -17.12
N ARG A 78 7.54 11.50 -18.20
CA ARG A 78 7.92 12.61 -19.08
C ARG A 78 7.45 13.92 -18.47
N THR A 79 8.23 14.44 -17.53
CA THR A 79 8.01 15.74 -16.90
C THR A 79 9.28 16.59 -16.94
N THR A 80 9.13 17.88 -17.12
CA THR A 80 10.22 18.86 -17.01
C THR A 80 10.25 19.52 -15.63
N GLU A 81 9.20 19.32 -14.82
CA GLU A 81 9.03 19.94 -13.50
C GLU A 81 9.01 18.82 -12.43
N PRO A 82 10.09 18.62 -11.67
CA PRO A 82 10.18 17.53 -10.69
C PRO A 82 9.18 17.70 -9.54
N VAL A 83 8.89 18.94 -9.13
CA VAL A 83 7.91 19.23 -8.07
C VAL A 83 6.51 18.77 -8.49
N ARG A 84 6.11 19.03 -9.75
CA ARG A 84 4.82 18.58 -10.28
C ARG A 84 4.69 17.07 -10.21
N GLU A 85 5.72 16.34 -10.62
CA GLU A 85 5.70 14.88 -10.56
C GLU A 85 5.70 14.37 -9.11
N GLY A 86 6.41 15.06 -8.20
CA GLY A 86 6.35 14.79 -6.77
C GLY A 86 4.94 14.94 -6.19
N LEU A 87 4.18 15.98 -6.61
CA LEU A 87 2.78 16.15 -6.22
C LEU A 87 1.89 14.99 -6.72
N VAL A 88 2.13 14.51 -7.94
CA VAL A 88 1.42 13.33 -8.48
C VAL A 88 1.79 12.08 -7.70
N ALA A 89 3.07 11.89 -7.36
CA ALA A 89 3.54 10.75 -6.59
C ALA A 89 2.89 10.66 -5.20
N MET A 90 2.67 11.80 -4.54
CA MET A 90 1.99 11.85 -3.23
C MET A 90 0.54 11.36 -3.27
N LEU A 91 -0.13 11.34 -4.43
CA LEU A 91 -1.47 10.77 -4.55
C LEU A 91 -1.47 9.25 -4.35
N GLY A 92 -0.35 8.57 -4.60
CA GLY A 92 -0.22 7.12 -4.43
C GLY A 92 -0.58 6.68 -3.00
N PRO A 93 0.17 7.11 -1.97
CA PRO A 93 -0.13 6.79 -0.57
C PRO A 93 -1.54 7.21 -0.12
N PHE A 94 -2.04 8.34 -0.61
CA PHE A 94 -3.38 8.81 -0.28
C PHE A 94 -4.46 7.86 -0.82
N ILE A 95 -4.40 7.51 -2.11
CA ILE A 95 -5.38 6.61 -2.72
C ILE A 95 -5.25 5.20 -2.13
N ASP A 96 -4.04 4.70 -1.95
CA ASP A 96 -3.79 3.35 -1.44
C ASP A 96 -4.22 3.20 0.03
N THR A 97 -3.65 4.01 0.93
CA THR A 97 -3.83 3.81 2.36
C THR A 97 -5.08 4.49 2.89
N ILE A 98 -5.30 5.76 2.55
CA ILE A 98 -6.38 6.57 3.13
C ILE A 98 -7.74 6.24 2.52
N ILE A 99 -7.77 5.85 1.23
CA ILE A 99 -9.01 5.45 0.56
C ILE A 99 -9.16 3.94 0.60
N ILE A 100 -8.33 3.19 -0.14
CA ILE A 100 -8.57 1.76 -0.39
C ILE A 100 -8.40 0.92 0.90
N CYS A 101 -7.30 1.09 1.62
CA CYS A 101 -7.05 0.31 2.85
C CYS A 101 -8.04 0.66 3.96
N THR A 102 -8.37 1.94 4.15
CA THR A 102 -9.39 2.36 5.12
C THR A 102 -10.75 1.75 4.80
N MET A 103 -11.19 1.77 3.54
CA MET A 103 -12.44 1.14 3.14
C MET A 103 -12.44 -0.36 3.40
N THR A 104 -11.33 -1.04 3.10
CA THR A 104 -11.16 -2.48 3.37
C THR A 104 -11.27 -2.77 4.87
N ALA A 105 -10.58 -1.98 5.70
CA ALA A 105 -10.62 -2.11 7.15
C ALA A 105 -12.03 -1.88 7.71
N LEU A 106 -12.75 -0.86 7.20
CA LEU A 106 -14.13 -0.59 7.59
C LEU A 106 -15.07 -1.75 7.23
N VAL A 107 -14.94 -2.33 6.04
CA VAL A 107 -15.71 -3.51 5.67
C VAL A 107 -15.43 -4.69 6.61
N ILE A 108 -14.17 -4.93 6.95
CA ILE A 108 -13.79 -5.97 7.92
C ILE A 108 -14.44 -5.72 9.29
N VAL A 109 -14.35 -4.49 9.81
CA VAL A 109 -14.90 -4.15 11.13
C VAL A 109 -16.42 -4.25 11.16
N ILE A 110 -17.10 -3.70 10.15
CA ILE A 110 -18.57 -3.71 10.03
C ILE A 110 -19.10 -5.14 9.84
N SER A 111 -18.37 -5.98 9.08
CA SER A 111 -18.75 -7.40 8.90
C SER A 111 -18.63 -8.24 10.18
N GLY A 112 -17.98 -7.72 11.22
CA GLY A 112 -17.68 -8.50 12.43
C GLY A 112 -16.60 -9.56 12.23
N ALA A 113 -15.93 -9.61 11.07
CA ALA A 113 -14.85 -10.58 10.76
C ALA A 113 -13.52 -10.20 11.45
N TRP A 114 -13.56 -9.81 12.72
CA TRP A 114 -12.41 -9.40 13.52
C TRP A 114 -12.61 -9.81 14.99
N GLY A 115 -11.56 -9.72 15.81
CA GLY A 115 -11.62 -10.14 17.22
C GLY A 115 -11.90 -11.63 17.37
N GLU A 116 -12.72 -12.00 18.35
CA GLU A 116 -13.08 -13.40 18.66
C GLU A 116 -13.95 -14.07 17.59
N ALA A 117 -14.68 -13.27 16.80
CA ALA A 117 -15.52 -13.76 15.71
C ALA A 117 -14.75 -14.04 14.42
N ARG A 118 -13.44 -13.74 14.39
CA ARG A 118 -12.56 -14.01 13.25
C ARG A 118 -12.17 -15.50 13.23
N PRO A 119 -12.40 -16.22 12.13
CA PRO A 119 -11.83 -17.56 11.95
C PRO A 119 -10.30 -17.52 12.00
N GLU A 120 -9.69 -18.35 12.86
CA GLU A 120 -8.24 -18.32 13.14
C GLU A 120 -7.38 -18.62 11.91
N ASP A 121 -7.92 -19.37 10.95
CA ASP A 121 -7.27 -19.78 9.72
C ASP A 121 -7.27 -18.68 8.63
N LEU A 122 -8.12 -17.66 8.76
CA LEU A 122 -8.25 -16.62 7.75
C LEU A 122 -7.29 -15.45 8.00
N LYS A 123 -6.36 -15.25 7.05
CA LYS A 123 -5.37 -14.15 7.05
C LYS A 123 -5.36 -13.43 5.70
N GLY A 124 -4.92 -12.17 5.70
CA GLY A 124 -4.70 -11.38 4.49
C GLY A 124 -5.94 -11.30 3.60
N ALA A 125 -5.76 -11.62 2.31
CA ALA A 125 -6.82 -11.52 1.32
C ALA A 125 -8.01 -12.48 1.60
N ALA A 126 -7.76 -13.64 2.21
CA ALA A 126 -8.83 -14.58 2.56
C ALA A 126 -9.78 -13.99 3.63
N LEU A 127 -9.23 -13.26 4.60
CA LEU A 127 -10.04 -12.54 5.59
C LEU A 127 -10.90 -11.45 4.94
N SER A 128 -10.32 -10.70 4.01
CA SER A 128 -11.04 -9.67 3.26
C SER A 128 -12.18 -10.29 2.43
N ALA A 129 -11.91 -11.39 1.73
CA ALA A 129 -12.92 -12.11 0.96
C ALA A 129 -14.07 -12.62 1.84
N HIS A 130 -13.76 -13.10 3.05
CA HIS A 130 -14.77 -13.51 4.03
C HIS A 130 -15.63 -12.34 4.50
N ALA A 131 -15.02 -11.21 4.88
CA ALA A 131 -15.72 -10.00 5.28
C ALA A 131 -16.68 -9.51 4.18
N PHE A 132 -16.19 -9.39 2.95
CA PHE A 132 -17.03 -8.99 1.81
C PHE A 132 -18.15 -10.00 1.52
N SER A 133 -17.89 -11.29 1.71
CA SER A 133 -18.91 -12.33 1.52
C SER A 133 -20.01 -12.28 2.57
N HIS A 134 -19.67 -11.90 3.80
CA HIS A 134 -20.65 -11.69 4.85
C HIS A 134 -21.60 -10.53 4.49
N MET A 135 -21.07 -9.48 3.86
CA MET A 135 -21.84 -8.27 3.54
C MET A 135 -22.60 -8.35 2.21
N LEU A 136 -22.07 -9.04 1.21
CA LEU A 136 -22.61 -9.09 -0.16
C LEU A 136 -23.04 -10.50 -0.60
N GLY A 137 -23.03 -11.48 0.30
CA GLY A 137 -23.24 -12.89 -0.04
C GLY A 137 -22.11 -13.42 -0.91
N GLY A 138 -22.39 -14.49 -1.68
CA GLY A 138 -21.37 -15.16 -2.51
C GLY A 138 -20.65 -14.26 -3.51
N ALA A 139 -21.25 -13.13 -3.92
CA ALA A 139 -20.63 -12.15 -4.81
C ALA A 139 -19.43 -11.42 -4.18
N GLY A 140 -19.39 -11.28 -2.85
CA GLY A 140 -18.33 -10.57 -2.14
C GLY A 140 -16.95 -11.22 -2.29
N ALA A 141 -16.88 -12.55 -2.18
CA ALA A 141 -15.63 -13.30 -2.42
C ALA A 141 -15.11 -13.09 -3.86
N TRP A 142 -16.00 -13.07 -4.85
CA TRP A 142 -15.62 -12.86 -6.24
C TRP A 142 -15.05 -11.47 -6.48
N VAL A 143 -15.63 -10.43 -5.86
CA VAL A 143 -15.09 -9.07 -5.91
C VAL A 143 -13.65 -9.03 -5.41
N VAL A 144 -13.40 -9.58 -4.22
CA VAL A 144 -12.06 -9.58 -3.63
C VAL A 144 -11.10 -10.44 -4.45
N GLY A 145 -11.52 -11.61 -4.92
CA GLY A 145 -10.70 -12.50 -5.75
C GLY A 145 -10.28 -11.87 -7.07
N PHE A 146 -11.21 -11.28 -7.83
CA PHE A 146 -10.89 -10.58 -9.07
C PHE A 146 -10.04 -9.35 -8.82
N GLY A 147 -10.36 -8.56 -7.78
CA GLY A 147 -9.55 -7.42 -7.37
C GLY A 147 -8.11 -7.83 -7.10
N LEU A 148 -7.92 -8.87 -6.28
CA LEU A 148 -6.60 -9.37 -5.88
C LEU A 148 -5.74 -9.77 -7.07
N ILE A 149 -6.32 -10.41 -8.10
CA ILE A 149 -5.58 -10.77 -9.33
C ILE A 149 -4.97 -9.52 -9.96
N PHE A 150 -5.75 -8.45 -10.12
CA PHE A 150 -5.24 -7.22 -10.73
C PHE A 150 -4.29 -6.46 -9.82
N PHE A 151 -4.58 -6.37 -8.51
CA PHE A 151 -3.68 -5.74 -7.53
C PHE A 151 -2.32 -6.44 -7.53
N ALA A 152 -2.30 -7.75 -7.28
CA ALA A 152 -1.06 -8.52 -7.24
C ALA A 152 -0.30 -8.45 -8.57
N TYR A 153 -1.00 -8.59 -9.71
CA TYR A 153 -0.37 -8.48 -11.02
C TYR A 153 0.28 -7.12 -11.26
N SER A 154 -0.40 -6.03 -10.90
CA SER A 154 0.13 -4.68 -11.05
C SER A 154 1.38 -4.45 -10.19
N THR A 155 1.38 -4.96 -8.95
CA THR A 155 2.52 -4.88 -8.03
C THR A 155 3.71 -5.70 -8.54
N ILE A 156 3.48 -6.92 -9.04
CA ILE A 156 4.53 -7.77 -9.62
C ILE A 156 5.25 -7.07 -10.78
N ILE A 157 4.51 -6.39 -11.65
CA ILE A 157 5.11 -5.63 -12.76
C ILE A 157 5.92 -4.44 -12.23
N ALA A 158 5.35 -3.65 -11.32
CA ALA A 158 6.02 -2.47 -10.77
C ALA A 158 7.33 -2.85 -10.07
N TRP A 159 7.30 -3.89 -9.24
CA TRP A 159 8.47 -4.35 -8.49
C TRP A 159 9.50 -5.06 -9.36
N SER A 160 9.09 -5.75 -10.43
CA SER A 160 10.03 -6.21 -11.46
C SER A 160 10.77 -5.02 -12.06
N TYR A 161 10.08 -3.94 -12.42
CA TYR A 161 10.71 -2.75 -12.99
C TYR A 161 11.66 -2.06 -12.00
N TYR A 162 11.28 -1.95 -10.72
CA TYR A 162 12.16 -1.39 -9.69
C TYR A 162 13.45 -2.18 -9.57
N GLY A 163 13.35 -3.50 -9.45
CA GLY A 163 14.53 -4.34 -9.36
C GLY A 163 15.35 -4.40 -10.64
N ASP A 164 14.74 -4.28 -11.82
CA ASP A 164 15.46 -4.13 -13.08
C ASP A 164 16.39 -2.91 -13.05
N ARG A 165 15.87 -1.75 -12.61
CA ARG A 165 16.65 -0.51 -12.49
C ARG A 165 17.77 -0.65 -11.46
N SER A 166 17.51 -1.31 -10.33
CA SER A 166 18.53 -1.58 -9.31
C SER A 166 19.63 -2.54 -9.82
N ALA A 167 19.25 -3.59 -10.56
CA ALA A 167 20.19 -4.54 -11.15
C ALA A 167 21.06 -3.87 -12.23
N GLU A 168 20.45 -3.02 -13.06
CA GLU A 168 21.17 -2.22 -14.05
C GLU A 168 22.17 -1.26 -13.40
N TYR A 169 21.78 -0.59 -12.30
CA TYR A 169 22.67 0.31 -11.56
C TYR A 169 23.89 -0.41 -10.97
N LEU A 170 23.71 -1.61 -10.41
CA LEU A 170 24.78 -2.36 -9.74
C LEU A 170 25.67 -3.16 -10.70
N PHE A 171 25.08 -3.78 -11.72
CA PHE A 171 25.73 -4.80 -12.54
C PHE A 171 25.66 -4.51 -14.05
N GLY A 172 25.07 -3.38 -14.45
CA GLY A 172 24.92 -2.96 -15.83
C GLY A 172 23.74 -3.61 -16.56
N GLU A 173 23.48 -3.14 -17.78
CA GLU A 173 22.32 -3.52 -18.61
C GLU A 173 22.20 -5.05 -18.84
N LYS A 174 23.34 -5.74 -18.94
CA LYS A 174 23.38 -7.20 -19.17
C LYS A 174 22.78 -8.01 -18.01
N ALA A 175 22.68 -7.43 -16.80
CA ALA A 175 22.10 -8.10 -15.64
C ALA A 175 20.56 -8.06 -15.61
N VAL A 176 19.92 -7.18 -16.40
CA VAL A 176 18.47 -6.99 -16.39
C VAL A 176 17.71 -8.25 -16.79
N LEU A 177 18.10 -8.89 -17.89
CA LEU A 177 17.43 -10.11 -18.36
C LEU A 177 17.57 -11.28 -17.36
N PRO A 178 18.78 -11.62 -16.86
CA PRO A 178 18.93 -12.58 -15.77
C PRO A 178 18.08 -12.25 -14.54
N TYR A 179 18.04 -10.98 -14.11
CA TYR A 179 17.23 -10.55 -12.98
C TYR A 179 15.74 -10.83 -13.20
N ARG A 180 15.17 -10.46 -14.35
CA ARG A 180 13.75 -10.71 -14.68
C ARG A 180 13.38 -12.18 -14.64
N ILE A 181 14.26 -13.04 -15.15
CA ILE A 181 14.06 -14.49 -15.15
C ILE A 181 13.99 -14.99 -13.71
N VAL A 182 14.97 -14.62 -12.88
CA VAL A 182 15.01 -15.00 -11.46
C VAL A 182 13.78 -14.46 -10.72
N TYR A 183 13.43 -13.19 -10.91
CA TYR A 183 12.26 -12.57 -10.32
C TYR A 183 10.97 -13.34 -10.65
N THR A 184 10.78 -13.69 -11.91
CA THR A 184 9.59 -14.45 -12.36
C THR A 184 9.51 -15.83 -11.72
N VAL A 185 10.62 -16.54 -11.60
CA VAL A 185 10.67 -17.84 -10.92
C VAL A 185 10.36 -17.68 -9.42
N LEU A 186 10.93 -16.65 -8.77
CA LEU A 186 10.69 -16.37 -7.36
C LEU A 186 9.24 -16.01 -7.06
N VAL A 187 8.52 -15.37 -7.98
CA VAL A 187 7.07 -15.12 -7.84
C VAL A 187 6.29 -16.43 -7.72
N VAL A 188 6.62 -17.44 -8.55
CA VAL A 188 5.97 -18.76 -8.50
C VAL A 188 6.32 -19.50 -7.21
N VAL A 189 7.59 -19.46 -6.80
CA VAL A 189 8.03 -20.06 -5.54
C VAL A 189 7.33 -19.38 -4.37
N GLY A 190 7.26 -18.04 -4.35
CA GLY A 190 6.62 -17.25 -3.31
C GLY A 190 5.15 -17.57 -3.09
N ALA A 191 4.43 -18.00 -4.13
CA ALA A 191 3.03 -18.44 -4.00
C ALA A 191 2.86 -19.71 -3.14
N SER A 192 3.93 -20.47 -2.92
CA SER A 192 3.95 -21.69 -2.09
C SER A 192 4.58 -21.47 -0.70
N VAL A 193 5.04 -20.25 -0.39
CA VAL A 193 5.73 -19.93 0.86
C VAL A 193 4.73 -19.39 1.90
N PRO A 194 4.83 -19.75 3.19
CA PRO A 194 3.97 -19.22 4.23
C PRO A 194 4.01 -17.69 4.29
N LEU A 195 2.83 -17.06 4.38
CA LEU A 195 2.68 -15.60 4.37
C LEU A 195 3.52 -14.88 5.44
N GLU A 196 3.63 -15.47 6.62
CA GLU A 196 4.43 -14.93 7.73
C GLU A 196 5.92 -14.87 7.39
N LEU A 197 6.44 -15.89 6.72
CA LEU A 197 7.85 -15.90 6.28
C LEU A 197 8.10 -14.84 5.21
N VAL A 198 7.15 -14.67 4.28
CA VAL A 198 7.22 -13.62 3.25
C VAL A 198 7.21 -12.23 3.88
N TRP A 199 6.34 -11.99 4.86
CA TRP A 199 6.28 -10.71 5.58
C TRP A 199 7.54 -10.43 6.40
N ASN A 200 8.08 -11.41 7.10
CA ASN A 200 9.31 -11.25 7.87
C ASN A 200 10.49 -10.90 6.96
N PHE A 201 10.62 -11.58 5.81
CA PHE A 201 11.65 -11.26 4.84
C PHE A 201 11.47 -9.85 4.24
N ALA A 202 10.22 -9.50 3.89
CA ALA A 202 9.90 -8.18 3.37
C ALA A 202 10.21 -7.06 4.36
N ASP A 203 9.94 -7.23 5.65
CA ASP A 203 10.22 -6.22 6.67
C ASP A 203 11.72 -5.96 6.81
N ILE A 204 12.54 -7.02 6.81
CA ILE A 204 14.00 -6.90 6.82
C ILE A 204 14.48 -6.16 5.57
N ALA A 205 14.02 -6.57 4.39
CA ALA A 205 14.40 -5.93 3.12
C ALA A 205 13.98 -4.45 3.08
N ASN A 206 12.77 -4.13 3.54
CA ASN A 206 12.25 -2.77 3.62
C ASN A 206 13.09 -1.88 4.53
N ILE A 207 13.60 -2.40 5.66
CA ILE A 207 14.50 -1.65 6.53
C ILE A 207 15.81 -1.30 5.81
N PHE A 208 16.40 -2.26 5.08
CA PHE A 208 17.62 -2.02 4.31
C PHE A 208 17.43 -1.01 3.17
N MET A 209 16.22 -0.93 2.59
CA MET A 209 15.88 0.06 1.58
C MET A 209 15.59 1.44 2.20
N ALA A 210 14.79 1.47 3.28
CA ALA A 210 14.37 2.70 3.93
C ALA A 210 15.52 3.45 4.58
N ALA A 211 16.45 2.75 5.26
CA ALA A 211 17.53 3.38 6.00
C ALA A 211 18.40 4.34 5.13
N PRO A 212 19.02 3.92 4.02
CA PRO A 212 19.80 4.82 3.17
C PRO A 212 18.94 5.89 2.49
N ASN A 213 17.70 5.57 2.12
CA ASN A 213 16.80 6.51 1.47
C ASN A 213 16.40 7.65 2.43
N LEU A 214 15.96 7.33 3.64
CA LEU A 214 15.57 8.31 4.65
C LEU A 214 16.73 9.22 5.06
N ILE A 215 17.94 8.67 5.22
CA ILE A 215 19.15 9.47 5.48
C ILE A 215 19.35 10.47 4.34
N SER A 216 19.24 10.02 3.10
CA SER A 216 19.42 10.87 1.91
C SER A 216 18.35 11.97 1.85
N LEU A 217 17.09 11.66 2.15
CA LEU A 217 16.00 12.63 2.20
C LEU A 217 16.22 13.70 3.29
N ILE A 218 16.70 13.32 4.47
CA ILE A 218 17.03 14.27 5.54
C ILE A 218 18.14 15.22 5.10
N LEU A 219 19.20 14.69 4.50
CA LEU A 219 20.32 15.51 4.02
C LEU A 219 19.92 16.44 2.87
N LEU A 220 18.96 16.02 2.03
CA LEU A 220 18.48 16.78 0.87
C LEU A 220 17.23 17.61 1.16
N ALA A 221 16.70 17.60 2.39
CA ALA A 221 15.44 18.25 2.74
C ALA A 221 15.44 19.76 2.39
N GLY A 222 16.56 20.45 2.61
CA GLY A 222 16.70 21.87 2.27
C GLY A 222 16.62 22.13 0.76
N LEU A 223 17.16 21.22 -0.07
CA LEU A 223 17.06 21.33 -1.52
C LEU A 223 15.62 21.12 -1.99
N VAL A 224 14.93 20.12 -1.44
CA VAL A 224 13.52 19.85 -1.76
C VAL A 224 12.63 21.02 -1.39
N SER A 225 12.83 21.62 -0.21
CA SER A 225 12.10 22.83 0.21
C SER A 225 12.28 23.95 -0.80
N LYS A 226 13.55 24.28 -1.12
CA LYS A 226 13.87 25.35 -2.06
C LYS A 226 13.23 25.13 -3.44
N LEU A 227 13.34 23.94 -4.01
CA LEU A 227 12.75 23.62 -5.31
C LEU A 227 11.22 23.76 -5.29
N THR A 228 10.59 23.41 -4.16
CA THR A 228 9.14 23.52 -3.99
C THR A 228 8.70 24.98 -3.90
N ASP A 229 9.41 25.79 -3.13
CA ASP A 229 9.14 27.22 -2.99
C ASP A 229 9.29 27.94 -4.35
N ASP A 230 10.42 27.73 -5.03
CA ASP A 230 10.69 28.30 -6.37
C ASP A 230 9.57 27.93 -7.38
N TYR A 231 9.07 26.69 -7.34
CA TYR A 231 8.00 26.22 -8.22
C TYR A 231 6.67 26.95 -7.97
N PHE A 232 6.26 27.10 -6.71
CA PHE A 232 4.98 27.76 -6.37
C PHE A 232 5.03 29.27 -6.56
N GLU A 233 6.20 29.90 -6.33
CA GLU A 233 6.40 31.33 -6.66
C GLU A 233 6.24 31.58 -8.16
N GLN A 234 6.91 30.79 -9.01
CA GLN A 234 6.78 30.92 -10.47
C GLN A 234 5.33 30.71 -10.95
N LYS A 235 4.58 29.78 -10.36
CA LYS A 235 3.16 29.57 -10.72
C LYS A 235 2.26 30.72 -10.27
N ARG A 236 2.56 31.34 -9.12
CA ARG A 236 1.84 32.51 -8.62
C ARG A 236 2.06 33.71 -9.54
N ASP A 237 3.31 33.95 -9.93
CA ASP A 237 3.68 35.08 -10.80
C ASP A 237 3.14 34.93 -12.24
N GLN A 238 2.95 33.69 -12.70
CA GLN A 238 2.28 33.39 -13.98
C GLN A 238 0.75 33.56 -13.93
N ALA A 239 0.15 33.56 -12.74
CA ALA A 239 -1.29 33.66 -12.54
C ALA A 239 -1.76 35.09 -12.22
N SER A 240 -0.85 35.99 -11.84
CA SER A 240 -1.06 37.43 -11.66
C SER A 240 -0.87 38.21 -12.96
#